data_AF-A0A7C7IUH8-F1
#
_entry.id   AF-A0A7C7IUH8-F1
#
_cell.length_a   1.000
_cell.length_b   1.000
_cell.length_c   1.000
_cell.angle_alpha   90.00
_cell.angle_beta   90.00
_cell.angle_gamma   90.00
#
_symmetry.space_group_name_H-M   'P 1'
#
loop_
_entity.id
_entity.type
_entity.pdbx_description
1 polymer ?
#
loop_
_entity_poly.entity_id
_entity_poly.type
_entity_poly.pdbx_seq_one_letter_code
_entity_poly.pdbx_strand_id
1 'polypeptide(L)'
;GDKGGTMRLGEYPCQLRKNSNAYKAYGKREIEERHRHRYEFNNMYRIQMEEAGLIISGLSPNGNLVEIIELKDHPWFLAGQFHPEFKSSPMNPHPLFRDFISSSLKHRTNNHTS
;
A
#
# COMPACT_ATOMS: atom_id res chain seq x y z
N GLY A 1 27.13 -8.48 14.02
CA GLY A 1 26.17 -7.63 14.75
C GLY A 1 24.88 -7.60 13.97
N ASP A 2 23.99 -8.56 14.24
CA ASP A 2 22.69 -8.62 13.58
C ASP A 2 21.76 -7.62 14.26
N LYS A 3 21.70 -6.41 13.69
CA LYS A 3 20.75 -5.39 14.14
C LYS A 3 19.37 -5.78 13.59
N GLY A 4 18.59 -6.47 14.42
CA GLY A 4 17.13 -6.58 14.45
C GLY A 4 16.35 -6.71 13.13
N GLY A 5 15.59 -7.81 12.99
CA GLY A 5 14.68 -8.07 11.87
C GLY A 5 15.32 -8.87 10.73
N THR A 6 14.53 -9.77 10.13
CA THR A 6 14.93 -10.54 8.94
C THR A 6 14.88 -9.64 7.72
N MET A 7 15.97 -9.57 6.94
CA MET A 7 15.96 -8.83 5.67
C MET A 7 14.93 -9.44 4.71
N ARG A 8 13.96 -8.64 4.27
CA ARG A 8 13.04 -8.99 3.19
C ARG A 8 13.55 -8.42 1.88
N LEU A 9 14.01 -9.31 1.00
CA LEU A 9 14.58 -8.98 -0.29
C LEU A 9 13.94 -9.83 -1.37
N GLY A 10 13.32 -9.20 -2.36
CA GLY A 10 12.65 -9.90 -3.47
C GLY A 10 11.13 -9.83 -3.38
N GLU A 11 10.45 -10.75 -4.06
CA GLU A 11 8.99 -10.75 -4.16
C GLU A 11 8.33 -11.40 -2.95
N TYR A 12 7.32 -10.73 -2.40
CA TYR A 12 6.50 -11.26 -1.31
C TYR A 12 5.01 -11.05 -1.60
N PRO A 13 4.15 -12.01 -1.18
CA PRO A 13 2.72 -11.90 -1.38
C PRO A 13 2.07 -10.91 -0.40
N CYS A 14 1.03 -10.22 -0.88
CA CYS A 14 0.19 -9.32 -0.10
C CYS A 14 -1.30 -9.56 -0.43
N GLN A 15 -2.11 -9.69 0.62
CA GLN A 15 -3.55 -9.84 0.56
C GLN A 15 -4.24 -8.50 0.82
N LEU A 16 -5.00 -8.05 -0.16
CA LEU A 16 -5.68 -6.75 -0.17
C LEU A 16 -7.09 -6.84 0.42
N ARG A 17 -7.46 -5.82 1.20
CA ARG A 17 -8.83 -5.62 1.70
C ARG A 17 -9.73 -5.12 0.58
N LYS A 18 -10.83 -5.84 0.29
CA LYS A 18 -11.73 -5.56 -0.86
C LYS A 18 -12.22 -4.11 -1.01
N ASN A 19 -12.38 -3.39 0.09
CA ASN A 19 -12.91 -2.02 0.09
C ASN A 19 -11.83 -0.94 0.07
N SER A 20 -10.57 -1.28 -0.21
CA SER A 20 -9.45 -0.34 -0.16
C SER A 20 -9.11 0.27 -1.51
N ASN A 21 -8.34 1.35 -1.51
CA ASN A 21 -7.79 1.93 -2.74
C ASN A 21 -6.83 0.95 -3.42
N ALA A 22 -6.04 0.21 -2.65
CA ALA A 22 -5.16 -0.83 -3.18
C ALA A 22 -5.95 -1.88 -3.99
N TYR A 23 -7.03 -2.45 -3.43
CA TYR A 23 -7.82 -3.46 -4.13
C TYR A 23 -8.45 -2.92 -5.41
N LYS A 24 -9.00 -1.69 -5.37
CA LYS A 24 -9.54 -1.03 -6.55
C LYS A 24 -8.48 -0.83 -7.63
N ALA A 25 -7.26 -0.48 -7.23
CA ALA A 25 -6.18 -0.21 -8.18
C ALA A 25 -5.65 -1.47 -8.86
N TYR A 26 -5.37 -2.51 -8.07
CA TYR A 26 -4.85 -3.78 -8.57
C TYR A 26 -5.92 -4.65 -9.24
N GLY A 27 -7.20 -4.47 -8.88
CA GLY A 27 -8.32 -5.25 -9.42
C GLY A 27 -8.36 -6.72 -8.96
N LYS A 28 -7.50 -7.12 -8.01
CA LYS A 28 -7.41 -8.48 -7.48
C LYS A 28 -7.07 -8.49 -5.99
N ARG A 29 -7.41 -9.58 -5.31
CA ARG A 29 -7.21 -9.74 -3.85
C ARG A 29 -5.76 -10.06 -3.49
N GLU A 30 -5.08 -10.84 -4.31
CA GLU A 30 -3.74 -11.34 -4.02
C GLU A 30 -2.75 -10.75 -5.04
N ILE A 31 -1.73 -10.09 -4.51
CA ILE A 31 -0.67 -9.45 -5.29
C ILE A 31 0.69 -9.94 -4.78
N GLU A 32 1.73 -9.67 -5.55
CA GLU A 32 3.11 -9.92 -5.15
C GLU A 32 3.94 -8.68 -5.49
N GLU A 33 4.75 -8.21 -4.56
CA GLU A 33 5.52 -6.98 -4.70
C GLU A 33 6.96 -7.13 -4.23
N ARG A 34 7.85 -6.25 -4.71
CA ARG A 34 9.29 -6.34 -4.40
C ARG A 34 9.66 -5.56 -3.15
N HIS A 35 10.25 -6.22 -2.17
CA HIS A 35 10.70 -5.63 -0.92
C HIS A 35 12.22 -5.50 -0.87
N ARG A 36 12.68 -4.49 -0.12
CA ARG A 36 14.09 -4.30 0.26
C ARG A 36 14.17 -3.54 1.59
N HIS A 37 13.65 -4.14 2.65
CA HIS A 37 13.66 -3.54 3.99
C HIS A 37 13.85 -4.63 5.07
N ARG A 38 14.14 -4.18 6.29
CA ARG A 38 14.36 -5.05 7.47
C ARG A 38 13.38 -4.75 8.61
N TYR A 39 12.95 -3.50 8.72
CA TYR A 39 11.99 -3.08 9.75
C TYR A 39 10.57 -3.36 9.28
N GLU A 40 9.73 -3.75 10.24
CA GLU A 40 8.33 -4.07 10.03
C GLU A 40 7.47 -3.19 10.93
N PHE A 41 6.20 -3.01 10.55
CA PHE A 41 5.22 -2.37 11.41
C PHE A 41 5.08 -3.13 12.73
N ASN A 42 5.15 -2.41 13.85
CA ASN A 42 4.99 -3.01 15.16
C ASN A 42 3.50 -3.21 15.48
N ASN A 43 3.05 -4.46 15.41
CA ASN A 43 1.65 -4.83 15.64
C ASN A 43 1.09 -4.44 17.02
N MET A 44 1.93 -4.16 18.03
CA MET A 44 1.46 -3.63 19.32
C MET A 44 0.72 -2.29 19.16
N TYR A 45 1.06 -1.50 18.14
CA TYR A 45 0.42 -0.21 17.84
C TYR A 45 -0.74 -0.32 16.84
N ARG A 46 -1.08 -1.53 16.38
CA ARG A 46 -2.07 -1.73 15.32
C ARG A 46 -3.43 -1.11 15.66
N ILE A 47 -3.98 -1.50 16.81
CA ILE A 47 -5.32 -1.05 17.25
C ILE A 47 -5.32 0.47 17.42
N GLN A 48 -4.34 1.03 18.14
CA GLN A 48 -4.23 2.47 18.36
C GLN A 48 -4.15 3.26 17.05
N MET A 49 -3.39 2.77 16.06
CA MET A 49 -3.29 3.44 14.75
C MET A 49 -4.59 3.31 13.95
N GLU A 50 -5.25 2.15 13.99
CA GLU A 50 -6.55 1.96 13.33
C GLU A 50 -7.64 2.86 13.92
N GLU A 51 -7.67 3.01 15.25
CA GLU A 51 -8.56 3.95 15.95
C GLU A 51 -8.29 5.42 15.58
N ALA A 52 -7.02 5.76 15.33
CA ALA A 52 -6.61 7.08 14.86
C ALA A 52 -6.90 7.34 13.36
N GLY A 53 -7.49 6.37 12.64
CA GLY A 53 -7.90 6.52 11.25
C GLY A 53 -6.95 5.89 10.23
N LEU A 54 -5.91 5.17 10.66
CA LEU A 54 -5.11 4.34 9.76
C LEU A 54 -5.93 3.13 9.30
N ILE A 55 -5.86 2.78 8.02
CA ILE A 55 -6.51 1.59 7.49
C ILE A 55 -5.42 0.63 7.05
N ILE A 56 -5.34 -0.53 7.68
CA ILE A 56 -4.48 -1.62 7.19
C ILE A 56 -5.19 -2.29 6.02
N SER A 57 -4.74 -2.00 4.81
CA SER A 57 -5.38 -2.41 3.58
C SER A 57 -4.67 -3.55 2.86
N GLY A 58 -3.42 -3.85 3.22
CA GLY A 58 -2.64 -4.96 2.70
C GLY A 58 -1.85 -5.66 3.81
N LEU A 59 -1.94 -6.99 3.86
CA LEU A 59 -1.26 -7.84 4.84
C LEU A 59 -0.52 -8.99 4.15
N SER A 60 0.52 -9.52 4.75
CA SER A 60 1.06 -10.83 4.37
C SER A 60 -0.02 -11.93 4.51
N PRO A 61 0.09 -13.08 3.83
CA PRO A 61 -0.95 -14.12 3.86
C PRO A 61 -1.28 -14.68 5.26
N ASN A 62 -0.32 -14.64 6.17
CA ASN A 62 -0.52 -15.03 7.57
C ASN A 62 -1.09 -13.89 8.46
N GLY A 63 -1.33 -12.70 7.91
CA GLY A 63 -1.89 -11.55 8.61
C GLY A 63 -0.92 -10.80 9.53
N ASN A 64 0.35 -11.22 9.61
CA ASN A 64 1.29 -10.72 10.61
C ASN A 64 2.09 -9.50 10.17
N LEU A 65 2.31 -9.31 8.86
CA LEU A 65 3.06 -8.16 8.34
C LEU A 65 2.11 -7.20 7.67
N VAL A 66 2.23 -5.92 8.00
CA VAL A 66 1.51 -4.83 7.34
C VAL A 66 2.30 -4.43 6.11
N GLU A 67 1.70 -4.64 4.94
CA GLU A 67 2.34 -4.37 3.65
C GLU A 67 1.85 -3.05 3.04
N ILE A 68 0.57 -2.71 3.27
CA ILE A 68 -0.06 -1.48 2.78
C ILE A 68 -0.94 -0.86 3.86
N ILE A 69 -0.77 0.44 4.03
CA ILE A 69 -1.63 1.30 4.85
C ILE A 69 -2.29 2.37 3.98
N GLU A 70 -3.47 2.79 4.40
CA GLU A 70 -4.24 3.90 3.83
C GLU A 70 -4.71 4.82 4.98
N LEU A 71 -5.21 6.01 4.65
CA LEU A 71 -5.80 6.92 5.64
C LEU A 71 -7.28 7.10 5.38
N LYS A 72 -8.06 7.01 6.45
CA LYS A 72 -9.47 7.38 6.45
C LYS A 72 -9.61 8.87 6.13
N ASP A 73 -10.69 9.22 5.43
CA ASP A 73 -11.08 10.59 5.09
C ASP A 73 -10.07 11.36 4.20
N HIS A 74 -9.08 10.68 3.61
CA HIS A 74 -8.22 11.23 2.57
C HIS A 74 -8.68 10.75 1.17
N PRO A 75 -8.79 11.63 0.15
CA PRO A 75 -9.35 11.28 -1.15
C PRO A 75 -8.61 10.14 -1.85
N TRP A 76 -7.28 10.10 -1.72
CA TRP A 76 -6.45 8.98 -2.14
C TRP A 76 -5.12 9.02 -1.38
N PHE A 77 -4.98 8.21 -0.32
CA PHE A 77 -3.73 8.02 0.41
C PHE A 77 -3.44 6.52 0.47
N LEU A 78 -2.22 6.13 0.11
CA LEU A 78 -1.74 4.76 0.16
C LEU A 78 -0.23 4.78 0.34
N ALA A 79 0.29 4.00 1.30
CA ALA A 79 1.71 3.76 1.47
C ALA A 79 1.98 2.26 1.58
N GLY A 80 2.92 1.76 0.78
CA GLY A 80 3.38 0.37 0.80
C GLY A 80 4.81 0.26 1.31
N GLN A 81 5.16 -0.88 1.92
CA GLN A 81 6.54 -1.23 2.32
C GLN A 81 7.43 -1.68 1.13
N PHE A 82 6.81 -1.95 -0.01
CA PHE A 82 7.46 -2.45 -1.22
C PHE A 82 7.80 -1.34 -2.23
N HIS A 83 8.46 -1.75 -3.31
CA HIS A 83 8.96 -0.92 -4.41
C HIS A 83 8.18 -1.17 -5.71
N PRO A 84 6.99 -0.55 -5.89
CA PRO A 84 6.18 -0.71 -7.09
C PRO A 84 6.88 -0.21 -8.37
N GLU A 85 7.87 0.68 -8.24
CA GLU A 85 8.70 1.19 -9.33
C GLU A 85 9.45 0.09 -10.07
N PHE A 86 9.83 -0.99 -9.40
CA PHE A 86 10.51 -2.11 -10.05
C PHE A 86 9.59 -2.98 -10.91
N LYS A 87 8.26 -2.84 -10.77
CA LYS A 87 7.25 -3.55 -11.57
C LYS A 87 6.54 -2.65 -12.59
N SER A 88 6.91 -1.37 -12.67
CA SER A 88 6.35 -0.42 -13.62
C SER A 88 7.18 -0.37 -14.91
N SER A 89 6.53 -0.30 -16.07
CA SER A 89 7.19 -0.03 -17.35
C SER A 89 6.35 0.92 -18.22
N PRO A 90 6.91 1.52 -19.30
CA PRO A 90 6.14 2.42 -20.16
C PRO A 90 4.90 1.79 -20.79
N MET A 91 4.97 0.51 -21.16
CA MET A 91 3.84 -0.22 -21.76
C MET A 91 2.89 -0.81 -20.72
N ASN A 92 3.36 -0.98 -19.48
CA ASN A 92 2.57 -1.52 -18.38
C ASN A 92 2.82 -0.70 -17.11
N PRO A 93 2.22 0.51 -17.00
CA PRO A 93 2.40 1.34 -15.84
C PRO A 93 1.81 0.66 -14.61
N HIS A 94 2.53 0.71 -13.50
CA HIS A 94 2.08 0.08 -12.28
C HIS A 94 0.75 0.70 -11.80
N PRO A 95 -0.25 -0.12 -11.40
CA PRO A 95 -1.60 0.35 -11.09
C PRO A 95 -1.63 1.44 -10.01
N LEU A 96 -0.78 1.35 -8.99
CA LEU A 96 -0.70 2.37 -7.94
C LEU A 96 -0.30 3.75 -8.49
N PHE A 97 0.64 3.83 -9.43
CA PHE A 97 1.04 5.12 -10.03
C PHE A 97 -0.06 5.66 -10.95
N ARG A 98 -0.66 4.80 -11.78
CA ARG A 98 -1.78 5.15 -12.64
C ARG A 98 -2.91 5.79 -11.83
N ASP A 99 -3.30 5.15 -10.73
CA ASP A 99 -4.46 5.58 -9.95
C ASP A 99 -4.16 6.74 -8.99
N PHE A 100 -2.91 6.88 -8.53
CA PHE A 100 -2.45 8.10 -7.86
C PHE A 100 -2.61 9.32 -8.77
N ILE A 101 -2.13 9.23 -10.01
CA ILE A 101 -2.21 10.32 -11.00
C ILE A 101 -3.68 10.60 -11.35
N SER A 102 -4.48 9.57 -11.60
CA SER A 102 -5.92 9.73 -11.86
C SER A 102 -6.63 10.46 -10.72
N SER A 103 -6.33 10.09 -9.48
CA SER A 103 -6.94 10.71 -8.29
C SER A 103 -6.47 12.15 -8.09
N SER A 104 -5.21 12.43 -8.39
CA SER A 104 -4.65 13.79 -8.37
C SER A 104 -5.32 14.69 -9.40
N LEU A 105 -5.54 14.19 -10.62
CA LEU A 105 -6.26 14.92 -11.67
C LEU A 105 -7.71 15.21 -11.28
N LYS A 106 -8.42 14.22 -10.72
CA LYS A 106 -9.79 14.41 -10.21
C LYS A 106 -9.85 15.47 -9.11
N HIS A 107 -8.91 15.42 -8.17
CA HIS A 107 -8.84 16.41 -7.09
C HIS A 107 -8.64 17.82 -7.63
N ARG A 108 -7.74 18.00 -8.62
CA ARG A 108 -7.53 19.30 -9.29
C ARG A 108 -8.81 19.82 -9.96
N THR A 109 -9.53 18.96 -10.68
CA THR A 109 -10.78 19.37 -11.37
C THR A 109 -11.87 19.78 -10.39
N ASN A 110 -12.06 19.02 -9.31
CA ASN A 110 -13.07 19.32 -8.29
C ASN A 110 -12.79 20.66 -7.59
N ASN A 111 -11.52 21.00 -7.37
CA ASN A 111 -11.11 22.27 -6.77
C ASN A 111 -11.26 23.48 -7.72
N HIS A 112 -11.50 23.28 -9.03
CA HIS A 112 -11.73 24.36 -10.00
C HIS A 112 -13.21 24.58 -10.33
N THR A 113 -14.09 23.68 -9.89
CA THR A 113 -15.54 23.76 -10.10
C THR A 113 -16.30 24.17 -8.83
N SER A 114 -15.57 24.58 -7.78
CA SER A 114 -16.09 25.15 -6.54
C SER A 114 -15.89 26.66 -6.49
#